data_AF-A0A8J7PS93-F1
#
_entry.id   AF-A0A8J7PS93-F1
#
_cell.length_a   1.000
_cell.length_b   1.000
_cell.length_c   1.000
_cell.angle_alpha   90.00
_cell.angle_beta   90.00
_cell.angle_gamma   90.00
#
_symmetry.space_group_name_H-M   'P 1'
#
loop_
_entity.id
_entity.type
_entity.pdbx_description
1 polymer ?
#
loop_
_entity_poly.entity_id
_entity_poly.type
_entity_poly.pdbx_seq_one_letter_code
_entity_poly.pdbx_strand_id
1 'polypeptide(L)'
;MIERPKRAVTRFFVPLIDVLILLFAIFLLMPFVATPEPAEADSAAPKAKTPEPELPKDVKELRAELEKYRRELDKLRAERGNLAEHLSVKVLEIDPRDGGLYYLQDGQRVYVTTQAAAENLITMHKRASGTKEPFFLILYPRVKSGYPEQQQADDYARWFRDVQFQFDRPFGPSP
;
A
#
# COMPACT_ATOMS: atom_id res chain seq x y z
N MET A 1 -32.62 -38.88 36.71
CA MET A 1 -32.10 -38.04 37.80
C MET A 1 -31.98 -36.63 37.27
N ILE A 2 -32.56 -35.67 37.99
CA ILE A 2 -32.97 -34.33 37.54
C ILE A 2 -31.78 -33.53 36.95
N GLU A 3 -31.95 -33.01 35.72
CA GLU A 3 -31.01 -32.11 35.05
C GLU A 3 -30.88 -30.78 35.81
N ARG A 4 -29.65 -30.33 36.06
CA ARG A 4 -29.39 -28.99 36.63
C ARG A 4 -29.71 -27.90 35.61
N PRO A 5 -30.43 -26.83 35.98
CA PRO A 5 -30.75 -25.75 35.05
C PRO A 5 -29.48 -24.94 34.74
N LYS A 6 -29.09 -24.91 33.47
CA LYS A 6 -28.06 -23.99 32.96
C LYS A 6 -28.59 -22.56 33.12
N ARG A 7 -28.16 -21.85 34.16
CA ARG A 7 -28.47 -20.42 34.34
C ARG A 7 -27.80 -19.64 33.20
N ALA A 8 -28.63 -19.09 32.31
CA ALA A 8 -28.17 -18.24 31.22
C ALA A 8 -27.58 -16.94 31.80
N VAL A 9 -26.26 -16.82 31.72
CA VAL A 9 -25.49 -15.62 32.14
C VAL A 9 -25.91 -14.38 31.33
N THR A 10 -26.55 -14.57 30.18
CA THR A 10 -26.95 -13.50 29.25
C THR A 10 -28.02 -12.54 29.80
N ARG A 11 -28.78 -12.91 30.84
CA ARG A 11 -29.87 -12.05 31.35
C ARG A 11 -29.39 -10.82 32.13
N PHE A 12 -28.16 -10.85 32.64
CA PHE A 12 -27.56 -9.71 33.38
C PHE A 12 -26.64 -8.84 32.52
N PHE A 13 -26.10 -9.36 31.42
CA PHE A 13 -25.18 -8.61 30.56
C PHE A 13 -25.91 -7.70 29.56
N VAL A 14 -27.11 -8.08 29.11
CA VAL A 14 -27.89 -7.26 28.18
C VAL A 14 -28.25 -5.88 28.76
N PRO A 15 -28.73 -5.76 30.02
CA PRO A 15 -29.00 -4.45 30.62
C PRO A 15 -27.75 -3.60 30.86
N LEU A 16 -26.62 -4.24 31.19
CA LEU A 16 -25.37 -3.53 31.46
C LEU A 16 -24.76 -2.93 30.18
N ILE A 17 -24.82 -3.68 29.08
CA ILE A 17 -24.39 -3.19 27.76
C ILE A 17 -25.26 -2.01 27.32
N ASP A 18 -26.58 -2.08 27.54
CA ASP A 18 -27.51 -1.02 27.18
C ASP A 18 -27.20 0.31 27.91
N VAL A 19 -26.94 0.25 29.22
CA VAL A 19 -26.56 1.43 30.02
C VAL A 19 -25.22 2.02 29.56
N LEU A 20 -24.23 1.19 29.25
CA LEU A 20 -22.93 1.66 28.76
C LEU A 20 -23.04 2.33 27.39
N ILE A 21 -23.88 1.80 26.49
CA ILE A 21 -24.14 2.40 25.18
C ILE A 21 -24.89 3.73 25.33
N LEU A 22 -25.84 3.83 26.26
CA LEU A 22 -26.59 5.06 26.55
C LEU A 22 -25.69 6.19 27.06
N LEU A 23 -24.80 5.88 28.01
CA LEU A 23 -23.81 6.84 28.50
C LEU A 23 -22.85 7.28 27.39
N PHE A 24 -22.40 6.35 26.56
CA PHE A 24 -21.53 6.64 25.41
C PHE A 24 -22.22 7.53 24.37
N ALA A 25 -23.50 7.28 24.06
CA ALA A 25 -24.28 8.08 23.12
C ALA A 25 -24.48 9.52 23.61
N ILE A 26 -24.71 9.72 24.91
CA ILE A 26 -24.80 11.07 25.50
C ILE A 26 -23.46 11.80 25.41
N PHE A 27 -22.35 11.11 25.66
CA PHE A 27 -21.01 11.70 25.58
C PHE A 27 -20.64 12.12 24.15
N LEU A 28 -21.05 11.34 23.15
CA LEU A 28 -20.90 11.68 21.73
C LEU A 28 -21.79 12.85 21.30
N LEU A 29 -22.94 13.06 21.95
CA LEU A 29 -23.85 14.17 21.67
C LEU A 29 -23.43 15.49 22.35
N MET A 30 -22.66 15.44 23.43
CA MET A 30 -22.17 16.64 24.14
C MET A 30 -21.40 17.64 23.25
N PRO A 31 -20.48 17.23 22.35
CA PRO A 31 -19.81 18.17 21.43
C PRO A 31 -20.72 18.74 20.33
N PHE A 32 -21.93 18.19 20.12
CA PHE A 32 -22.89 18.70 19.13
C PHE A 32 -23.94 19.65 19.73
N VAL A 33 -24.20 19.59 21.05
CA VAL A 33 -25.13 20.49 21.74
C VAL A 33 -24.44 21.72 22.34
N ALA A 34 -23.12 21.65 22.56
CA ALA A 34 -22.31 22.79 22.96
C ALA A 34 -21.97 23.70 21.76
N THR A 35 -22.99 24.29 21.13
CA THR A 35 -22.79 25.51 20.33
C THR A 35 -22.36 26.63 21.29
N PRO A 36 -21.16 27.23 21.15
CA PRO A 36 -20.80 28.38 21.97
C PRO A 36 -21.57 29.60 21.45
N GLU A 37 -22.55 30.07 22.22
CA GLU A 37 -23.02 31.45 22.08
C GLU A 37 -21.86 32.41 22.43
N PRO A 38 -21.66 33.50 21.66
CA PRO A 38 -20.69 34.51 22.01
C PRO A 38 -21.26 35.39 23.12
N ALA A 39 -21.01 35.03 24.38
CA ALA A 39 -21.28 35.91 25.51
C ALA A 39 -20.15 36.95 25.63
N GLU A 40 -20.57 38.21 25.56
CA GLU A 40 -19.77 39.41 25.77
C GLU A 40 -19.11 39.47 27.15
N ALA A 41 -18.06 40.28 27.18
CA ALA A 41 -17.21 40.73 28.28
C ALA A 41 -17.77 40.63 29.72
N ASP A 42 -16.96 40.11 30.66
CA ASP A 42 -16.28 41.02 31.60
C ASP A 42 -15.21 40.38 32.49
N SER A 43 -14.21 41.21 32.81
CA SER A 43 -13.38 41.23 34.02
C SER A 43 -12.18 40.26 34.24
N ALA A 44 -11.00 40.91 34.24
CA ALA A 44 -9.89 40.82 35.21
C ALA A 44 -8.98 39.57 35.27
N ALA A 45 -7.78 39.68 34.66
CA ALA A 45 -6.48 39.59 35.35
C ALA A 45 -5.32 39.65 34.33
N PRO A 46 -4.22 40.42 34.58
CA PRO A 46 -3.07 40.45 33.70
C PRO A 46 -2.19 39.22 33.99
N LYS A 47 -2.41 38.11 33.28
CA LYS A 47 -1.49 36.97 33.30
C LYS A 47 -0.37 37.21 32.29
N ALA A 48 0.80 37.45 32.87
CA ALA A 48 2.15 37.42 32.31
C ALA A 48 2.27 36.78 30.92
N LYS A 49 2.82 37.56 29.97
CA LYS A 49 3.40 37.07 28.72
C LYS A 49 4.46 36.03 29.07
N THR A 50 4.08 34.76 28.93
CA THR A 50 5.05 33.66 28.89
C THR A 50 5.70 33.75 27.51
N PRO A 51 7.04 33.92 27.39
CA PRO A 51 7.67 33.84 26.09
C PRO A 51 7.45 32.44 25.54
N GLU A 52 6.86 32.34 24.35
CA GLU A 52 6.77 31.09 23.61
C GLU A 52 8.19 30.49 23.55
N PRO A 53 8.39 29.24 23.99
CA PRO A 53 9.68 28.59 23.79
C PRO A 53 9.85 28.45 22.29
N GLU A 54 10.79 29.22 21.74
CA GLU A 54 11.21 29.09 20.36
C GLU A 54 11.49 27.60 20.11
N LEU A 55 10.67 26.98 19.26
CA LEU A 55 10.85 25.60 18.84
C LEU A 55 12.36 25.38 18.56
N PRO A 56 12.99 24.35 19.16
CA PRO A 56 14.40 24.06 18.94
C PRO A 56 14.70 24.12 17.44
N LYS A 57 15.79 24.78 17.04
CA LYS A 57 16.12 25.00 15.62
C LYS A 57 16.03 23.71 14.81
N ASP A 58 16.42 22.59 15.42
CA ASP A 58 16.28 21.23 14.93
C ASP A 58 14.85 20.87 14.49
N VAL A 59 13.81 21.27 15.23
CA VAL A 59 12.41 20.97 14.89
C VAL A 59 11.95 21.80 13.69
N LYS A 60 12.45 23.04 13.54
CA LYS A 60 12.15 23.87 12.36
C LYS A 60 12.86 23.34 11.12
N GLU A 61 14.11 22.91 11.26
CA GLU A 61 14.89 22.28 10.19
C GLU A 61 14.27 20.94 9.75
N LEU A 62 13.90 20.08 10.70
CA LEU A 62 13.21 18.82 10.42
C LEU A 62 11.86 19.02 9.73
N ARG A 63 11.10 20.06 10.09
CA ARG A 63 9.84 20.40 9.41
C ARG A 63 10.08 20.85 7.97
N ALA A 64 11.12 21.66 7.74
CA ALA A 64 11.50 22.10 6.40
C ALA A 64 11.99 20.93 5.53
N GLU A 65 12.73 19.98 6.10
CA GLU A 65 13.15 18.76 5.41
C GLU A 65 11.96 17.86 5.06
N LEU A 66 11.03 17.66 6.00
CA LEU A 66 9.80 16.90 5.75
C LEU A 66 8.95 17.50 4.63
N GLU A 67 8.84 18.84 4.57
CA GLU A 67 8.15 19.49 3.46
C GLU A 67 8.86 19.30 2.12
N LYS A 68 10.20 19.36 2.09
CA LYS A 68 10.98 19.10 0.87
C LYS A 68 10.77 17.66 0.39
N TYR A 69 10.93 16.67 1.26
CA TYR A 69 10.73 15.27 0.89
C TYR A 69 9.29 14.97 0.48
N ARG A 70 8.30 15.62 1.11
CA ARG A 70 6.89 15.50 0.67
C ARG A 70 6.68 16.05 -0.74
N ARG A 71 7.22 17.23 -1.05
CA ARG A 71 7.13 17.82 -2.40
C ARG A 71 7.85 16.97 -3.44
N GLU A 72 9.00 16.40 -3.11
CA GLU A 72 9.70 15.46 -3.99
C GLU A 72 8.88 14.18 -4.22
N LEU A 73 8.29 13.61 -3.16
CA LEU A 73 7.39 12.46 -3.29
C LEU A 73 6.17 12.76 -4.13
N ASP A 74 5.54 13.92 -3.97
CA ASP A 74 4.38 14.33 -4.76
C ASP A 74 4.75 14.54 -6.23
N LYS A 75 5.91 15.15 -6.50
CA LYS A 75 6.44 15.30 -7.85
C LYS A 75 6.71 13.95 -8.51
N LEU A 76 7.38 13.04 -7.81
CA LEU A 76 7.66 11.69 -8.29
C LEU A 76 6.38 10.87 -8.50
N ARG A 77 5.36 11.05 -7.65
CA ARG A 77 4.05 10.43 -7.82
C ARG A 77 3.31 10.96 -9.04
N ALA A 78 3.34 12.27 -9.27
CA ALA A 78 2.75 12.88 -10.45
C ALA A 78 3.42 12.40 -11.76
N GLU A 79 4.75 12.32 -11.77
CA GLU A 79 5.52 11.80 -12.91
C GLU A 79 5.25 10.31 -13.17
N ARG A 80 5.16 9.48 -12.10
CA ARG A 80 4.80 8.06 -12.22
C ARG A 80 3.34 7.81 -12.65
N GLY A 81 2.41 8.67 -12.22
CA GLY A 81 1.00 8.56 -12.61
C GLY A 81 0.82 8.60 -14.12
N ASN A 82 1.54 9.49 -14.80
CA ASN A 82 1.49 9.62 -16.26
C ASN A 82 1.99 8.35 -16.98
N LEU A 83 3.07 7.73 -16.50
CA LEU A 83 3.60 6.49 -17.08
C LEU A 83 2.65 5.29 -16.86
N ALA A 84 2.01 5.19 -15.70
CA ALA A 84 1.06 4.11 -15.40
C ALA A 84 -0.25 4.23 -16.21
N GLU A 85 -0.59 5.43 -16.67
CA GLU A 85 -1.76 5.65 -17.52
C GLU A 85 -1.54 5.13 -18.94
N HIS A 86 -0.32 5.24 -19.48
CA HIS A 86 0.02 4.78 -20.83
C HIS A 86 0.44 3.30 -20.90
N LEU A 87 0.93 2.73 -19.81
CA LEU A 87 1.46 1.36 -19.79
C LEU A 87 0.44 0.36 -19.25
N SER A 88 0.32 -0.78 -19.93
CA SER A 88 -0.37 -1.97 -19.46
C SER A 88 0.67 -2.96 -18.97
N VAL A 89 0.87 -3.00 -17.64
CA VAL A 89 1.95 -3.78 -17.03
C VAL A 89 1.51 -5.21 -16.75
N LYS A 90 2.25 -6.19 -17.25
CA LYS A 90 2.16 -7.61 -16.85
C LYS A 90 3.35 -7.96 -15.99
N VAL A 91 3.09 -8.45 -14.78
CA VAL A 91 4.13 -8.88 -13.84
C VAL A 91 4.38 -10.37 -14.02
N LEU A 92 5.66 -10.71 -14.16
CA LEU A 92 6.21 -12.06 -14.21
C LEU A 92 7.17 -12.22 -13.04
N GLU A 93 7.19 -13.39 -12.42
CA GLU A 93 8.04 -13.72 -11.29
C GLU A 93 8.91 -14.92 -11.64
N ILE A 94 10.14 -14.89 -11.14
CA ILE A 94 11.07 -16.01 -11.25
C ILE A 94 11.00 -16.79 -9.94
N ASP A 95 10.74 -18.09 -10.02
CA ASP A 95 10.71 -18.94 -8.84
C ASP A 95 12.13 -19.08 -8.24
N PRO A 96 12.32 -18.84 -6.93
CA PRO A 96 13.62 -18.99 -6.28
C PRO A 96 14.17 -20.41 -6.28
N ARG A 97 13.37 -21.44 -6.56
CA ARG A 97 13.74 -22.85 -6.41
C ARG A 97 14.34 -23.45 -7.67
N ASP A 98 13.78 -23.14 -8.82
CA ASP A 98 14.14 -23.71 -10.12
C ASP A 98 14.43 -22.63 -11.19
N GLY A 99 14.23 -21.36 -10.86
CA GLY A 99 14.39 -20.25 -11.78
C GLY A 99 13.31 -20.15 -12.84
N GLY A 100 12.23 -20.94 -12.74
CA GLY A 100 11.13 -20.95 -13.69
C GLY A 100 10.37 -19.62 -13.68
N LEU A 101 10.10 -19.10 -14.88
CA LEU A 101 9.28 -17.90 -15.05
C LEU A 101 7.79 -18.25 -14.91
N TYR A 102 7.06 -17.51 -14.08
CA TYR A 102 5.61 -17.67 -13.94
C TYR A 102 4.90 -16.33 -13.80
N TYR A 103 3.59 -16.32 -14.02
CA TYR A 103 2.73 -15.22 -13.62
C TYR A 103 1.55 -15.75 -12.79
N LEU A 104 0.94 -14.86 -12.01
CA LEU A 104 -0.28 -15.19 -11.26
C LEU A 104 -1.51 -14.92 -12.12
N GLN A 105 -2.35 -15.93 -12.26
CA GLN A 105 -3.66 -15.85 -12.90
C GLN A 105 -4.67 -16.46 -11.93
N ASP A 106 -5.64 -15.65 -11.48
CA ASP A 106 -6.70 -16.10 -10.56
C ASP A 106 -6.13 -16.78 -9.29
N GLY A 107 -5.00 -16.28 -8.79
CA GLY A 107 -4.29 -16.82 -7.63
C GLY A 107 -3.47 -18.08 -7.89
N GLN A 108 -3.45 -18.58 -9.12
CA GLN A 108 -2.67 -19.75 -9.52
C GLN A 108 -1.41 -19.35 -10.30
N ARG A 109 -0.32 -20.10 -10.11
CA ARG A 109 0.92 -19.92 -10.85
C ARG A 109 0.80 -20.58 -12.22
N VAL A 110 1.00 -19.79 -13.26
CA VAL A 110 1.09 -20.29 -14.64
C VAL A 110 2.52 -20.11 -15.11
N TYR A 111 3.19 -21.24 -15.37
CA TYR A 111 4.59 -21.24 -15.78
C TYR A 111 4.74 -21.00 -17.28
N VAL A 112 5.71 -20.16 -17.63
CA VAL A 112 6.12 -19.84 -19.00
C VAL A 112 7.42 -20.59 -19.26
N THR A 113 7.32 -21.82 -19.75
CA THR A 113 8.46 -22.73 -19.88
C THR A 113 9.09 -22.74 -21.28
N THR A 114 8.41 -22.16 -22.27
CA THR A 114 8.84 -22.20 -23.68
C THR A 114 8.64 -20.86 -24.37
N GLN A 115 9.35 -20.66 -25.48
CA GLN A 115 9.17 -19.48 -26.34
C GLN A 115 7.73 -19.34 -26.85
N ALA A 116 7.10 -20.44 -27.28
CA ALA A 116 5.71 -20.42 -27.75
C ALA A 116 4.73 -19.99 -26.64
N ALA A 117 4.97 -20.41 -25.39
CA ALA A 117 4.17 -19.96 -24.25
C ALA A 117 4.34 -18.46 -23.99
N ALA A 118 5.57 -17.94 -24.11
CA ALA A 118 5.84 -16.51 -23.98
C ALA A 118 5.20 -15.69 -25.10
N GLU A 119 5.27 -16.16 -26.35
CA GLU A 119 4.63 -15.52 -27.51
C GLU A 119 3.10 -15.46 -27.38
N ASN A 120 2.49 -16.54 -26.89
CA ASN A 120 1.06 -16.58 -26.59
C ASN A 120 0.69 -15.57 -25.49
N LEU A 121 1.47 -15.53 -24.40
CA LEU A 121 1.30 -14.55 -23.33
C LEU A 121 1.42 -13.11 -23.85
N ILE A 122 2.43 -12.83 -24.66
CA ILE A 122 2.66 -11.53 -25.30
C ILE A 122 1.47 -11.15 -26.17
N THR A 123 0.99 -12.08 -26.99
CA THR A 123 -0.14 -11.85 -27.90
C THR A 123 -1.43 -11.57 -27.14
N MET A 124 -1.71 -12.35 -26.09
CA MET A 124 -2.88 -12.14 -25.23
C MET A 124 -2.82 -10.80 -24.52
N HIS A 125 -1.66 -10.45 -23.95
CA HIS A 125 -1.49 -9.17 -23.26
C HIS A 125 -1.57 -7.98 -24.21
N LYS A 126 -0.97 -8.06 -25.40
CA LYS A 126 -1.09 -7.05 -26.47
C LYS A 126 -2.56 -6.79 -26.81
N ARG A 127 -3.37 -7.84 -26.98
CA ARG A 127 -4.80 -7.70 -27.28
C ARG A 127 -5.58 -7.11 -26.10
N ALA A 128 -5.28 -7.53 -24.88
CA ALA A 128 -5.94 -7.02 -23.67
C ALA A 128 -5.57 -5.56 -23.33
N SER A 129 -4.39 -5.10 -23.76
CA SER A 129 -3.88 -3.75 -23.46
C SER A 129 -4.59 -2.64 -24.22
N GLY A 130 -5.28 -2.95 -25.33
CA GLY A 130 -6.05 -1.97 -26.10
C GLY A 130 -5.17 -0.82 -26.61
N THR A 131 -5.40 0.39 -26.11
CA THR A 131 -4.64 1.60 -26.47
C THR A 131 -3.37 1.80 -25.65
N LYS A 132 -3.17 0.99 -24.59
CA LYS A 132 -1.99 1.08 -23.73
C LYS A 132 -0.83 0.28 -24.31
N GLU A 133 0.38 0.77 -24.08
CA GLU A 133 1.59 0.04 -24.47
C GLU A 133 1.83 -1.15 -23.52
N PRO A 134 1.94 -2.38 -24.04
CA PRO A 134 2.17 -3.56 -23.22
C PRO A 134 3.60 -3.54 -22.67
N PHE A 135 3.73 -3.66 -21.37
CA PHE A 135 5.01 -3.68 -20.66
C PHE A 135 5.12 -4.92 -19.78
N PHE A 136 6.26 -5.61 -19.83
CA PHE A 136 6.51 -6.80 -19.03
C PHE A 136 7.55 -6.53 -17.94
N LEU A 137 7.15 -6.68 -16.68
CA LEU A 137 8.05 -6.55 -15.54
C LEU A 137 8.42 -7.96 -15.05
N ILE A 138 9.68 -8.34 -15.20
CA ILE A 138 10.20 -9.65 -14.78
C ILE A 138 10.93 -9.48 -13.45
N LEU A 139 10.37 -10.05 -12.39
CA LEU A 139 10.88 -9.94 -11.03
C LEU A 139 11.84 -11.07 -10.72
N TYR A 140 13.06 -10.72 -10.32
CA TYR A 140 13.98 -11.67 -9.69
C TYR A 140 13.45 -12.08 -8.31
N PRO A 141 13.88 -13.25 -7.80
CA PRO A 141 13.50 -13.67 -6.46
C PRO A 141 13.91 -12.64 -5.41
N ARG A 142 12.96 -12.27 -4.53
CA ARG A 142 13.21 -11.35 -3.40
C ARG A 142 13.93 -12.01 -2.22
N VAL A 143 14.23 -13.29 -2.35
CA VAL A 143 15.05 -14.08 -1.42
C VAL A 143 16.40 -14.36 -2.09
N LYS A 144 17.47 -14.50 -1.29
CA LYS A 144 18.76 -14.90 -1.84
C LYS A 144 18.62 -16.26 -2.52
N SER A 145 18.77 -16.27 -3.83
CA SER A 145 18.73 -17.46 -4.68
C SER A 145 19.84 -17.36 -5.72
N GLY A 146 20.33 -18.51 -6.17
CA GLY A 146 21.22 -18.60 -7.34
C GLY A 146 20.46 -18.42 -8.67
N TYR A 147 19.14 -18.31 -8.61
CA TYR A 147 18.26 -18.20 -9.77
C TYR A 147 17.77 -16.75 -10.01
N PRO A 148 17.45 -16.39 -11.26
CA PRO A 148 17.65 -17.19 -12.48
C PRO A 148 19.14 -17.40 -12.77
N GLU A 149 19.47 -18.55 -13.37
CA GLU A 149 20.79 -18.76 -13.97
C GLU A 149 20.99 -17.79 -15.13
N GLN A 150 22.23 -17.51 -15.49
CA GLN A 150 22.54 -16.61 -16.61
C GLN A 150 21.85 -17.07 -17.90
N GLN A 151 21.89 -18.37 -18.20
CA GLN A 151 21.23 -18.94 -19.37
C GLN A 151 19.71 -18.75 -19.34
N GLN A 152 19.07 -18.90 -18.18
CA GLN A 152 17.63 -18.66 -18.03
C GLN A 152 17.28 -17.19 -18.25
N ALA A 153 18.08 -16.27 -17.70
CA ALA A 153 17.90 -14.83 -17.91
C ALA A 153 18.05 -14.46 -19.40
N ASP A 154 19.02 -15.05 -20.09
CA ASP A 154 19.24 -14.84 -21.53
C ASP A 154 18.09 -15.42 -22.37
N ASP A 155 17.57 -16.60 -22.00
CA ASP A 155 16.41 -17.22 -22.64
C ASP A 155 15.16 -16.34 -22.46
N TYR A 156 14.93 -15.82 -21.25
CA TYR A 156 13.83 -14.90 -20.97
C TYR A 156 13.98 -13.61 -21.76
N ALA A 157 15.15 -12.99 -21.76
CA ALA A 157 15.41 -11.79 -22.56
C ALA A 157 15.15 -12.03 -24.05
N ARG A 158 15.51 -13.21 -24.57
CA ARG A 158 15.22 -13.61 -25.95
C ARG A 158 13.73 -13.76 -26.22
N TRP A 159 12.96 -14.36 -25.31
CA TRP A 159 11.51 -14.55 -25.47
C TRP A 159 10.74 -13.23 -25.52
N PHE A 160 11.21 -12.21 -24.78
CA PHE A 160 10.54 -10.90 -24.69
C PHE A 160 11.18 -9.82 -25.58
N ARG A 161 12.11 -10.16 -26.47
CA ARG A 161 12.87 -9.19 -27.28
C ARG A 161 12.00 -8.24 -28.13
N ASP A 162 10.81 -8.70 -28.53
CA ASP A 162 9.90 -7.98 -29.44
C ASP A 162 8.84 -7.14 -28.68
N VAL A 163 9.03 -6.95 -27.37
CA VAL A 163 8.18 -6.12 -26.49
C VAL A 163 9.02 -5.33 -25.49
N GLN A 164 8.43 -4.30 -24.91
CA GLN A 164 9.04 -3.56 -23.80
C GLN A 164 9.05 -4.45 -22.55
N PHE A 165 10.24 -4.70 -22.00
CA PHE A 165 10.39 -5.45 -20.75
C PHE A 165 11.52 -4.91 -19.89
N GLN A 166 11.43 -5.17 -18.58
CA GLN A 166 12.49 -4.82 -17.62
C GLN A 166 12.65 -5.92 -16.57
N PHE A 167 13.90 -6.17 -16.18
CA PHE A 167 14.22 -7.00 -15.02
C PHE A 167 14.28 -6.15 -13.74
N ASP A 168 13.48 -6.49 -12.74
CA ASP A 168 13.64 -5.97 -11.37
C ASP A 168 14.63 -6.85 -10.62
N ARG A 169 15.83 -6.32 -10.35
CA ARG A 169 16.92 -7.02 -9.65
C ARG A 169 17.07 -6.44 -8.24
N PRO A 170 16.47 -7.04 -7.21
CA PRO A 170 16.46 -6.47 -5.85
C PRO A 170 17.85 -6.43 -5.20
N PHE A 171 18.79 -7.26 -5.66
CA PHE A 171 20.16 -7.36 -5.14
C PHE A 171 21.22 -6.96 -6.18
N GLY A 172 20.83 -6.36 -7.29
CA GLY A 172 21.78 -5.86 -8.29
C GLY A 172 22.53 -4.62 -7.78
N PRO A 173 23.72 -4.32 -8.31
CA PRO A 173 24.31 -2.99 -8.10
C PRO A 173 23.32 -1.94 -8.63
N SER A 174 23.07 -0.90 -7.84
CA SER A 174 22.29 0.25 -8.29
C SER A 174 22.96 0.83 -9.54
N PRO A 175 22.20 1.22 -10.58
CA PRO A 175 22.77 1.79 -11.80
C PRO A 175 23.60 3.04 -11.53
#